data_AF-W6K1A3-F1
#
_entry.id   AF-W6K1A3-F1
#
_cell.length_a   1.000
_cell.length_b   1.000
_cell.length_c   1.000
_cell.angle_alpha   90.00
_cell.angle_beta   90.00
_cell.angle_gamma   90.00
#
_symmetry.space_group_name_H-M   'P 1'
#
loop_
_entity.id
_entity.type
_entity.pdbx_description
1 polymer ?
#
loop_
_entity_poly.entity_id
_entity_poly.type
_entity_poly.pdbx_seq_one_letter_code
_entity_poly.pdbx_strand_id
1 'polypeptide(L)'
;MAVVVTLLILNLTDVLRPEMALRLFLLIEVPLILVFAAITFVRFRNLGRSAGPGNANFLDRLKAEEPMVRPALSEIRSMWSLCLAIARRRRVPPGSAPFGYTRGTFAMPAVMLALCLGELVVVHFIVPWQWLRIVLLVLTVWGALFIFGFFAARRVHPHFVSTGALHLRWGYKNVLTTPTSNILSVEPHANHTHAHPFAEGSQLVLTQFQSTNVRIRLAAPVPADPPVAKKDAIAGFKASEVLLYVDDPDAFVNALTPHGAHGTGSDQKARPAYD
;
A
#
# COMPACT_ATOMS: atom_id res chain seq x y z
N MET A 1 26.54 -4.87 8.39
CA MET A 1 27.60 -5.26 7.44
C MET A 1 28.93 -5.51 8.15
N ALA A 2 29.56 -4.53 8.81
CA ALA A 2 30.88 -4.76 9.46
C ALA A 2 30.89 -5.87 10.52
N VAL A 3 29.93 -5.91 11.44
CA VAL A 3 29.84 -6.95 12.50
C VAL A 3 29.62 -8.35 11.91
N VAL A 4 28.76 -8.46 10.90
CA VAL A 4 28.52 -9.71 10.16
C VAL A 4 29.81 -10.18 9.49
N VAL A 5 30.56 -9.27 8.85
CA VAL A 5 31.85 -9.56 8.22
C VAL A 5 32.92 -9.95 9.25
N THR A 6 32.95 -9.34 10.43
CA THR A 6 33.90 -9.70 11.50
C THR A 6 33.62 -11.08 12.09
N LEU A 7 32.34 -11.41 12.35
CA LEU A 7 31.94 -12.75 12.79
C LEU A 7 32.16 -13.80 11.69
N LEU A 8 32.02 -13.41 10.42
CA LEU A 8 32.38 -14.19 9.23
C LEU A 8 33.83 -14.66 9.27
N ILE A 9 34.74 -13.72 9.50
CA ILE A 9 36.19 -13.96 9.47
C ILE A 9 36.59 -14.85 10.64
N LEU A 10 36.03 -14.60 11.82
CA LEU A 10 36.28 -15.42 13.02
C LEU A 10 35.71 -16.84 12.93
N ASN A 11 34.64 -17.06 12.16
CA ASN A 11 34.09 -18.40 11.92
C ASN A 11 34.82 -19.13 10.79
N LEU A 12 35.35 -18.42 9.78
CA LEU A 12 36.15 -18.99 8.69
C LEU A 12 37.54 -19.46 9.16
N THR A 13 38.04 -18.94 10.28
CA THR A 13 39.33 -19.33 10.87
C THR A 13 39.22 -20.47 11.89
N ASP A 14 38.06 -21.12 12.02
CA ASP A 14 37.79 -22.23 12.95
C ASP A 14 38.00 -21.90 14.45
N VAL A 15 38.01 -20.60 14.79
CA VAL A 15 38.25 -20.12 16.16
C VAL A 15 37.02 -20.33 17.06
N LEU A 16 35.82 -20.54 16.50
CA LEU A 16 34.55 -20.60 17.23
C LEU A 16 33.77 -21.90 16.98
N ARG A 17 33.46 -22.62 18.07
CA ARG A 17 32.59 -23.81 18.04
C ARG A 17 31.18 -23.45 17.51
N PRO A 18 30.52 -24.34 16.74
CA PRO A 18 29.23 -24.06 16.08
C PRO A 18 28.09 -23.70 17.04
N GLU A 19 28.08 -24.26 18.26
CA GLU A 19 27.12 -23.90 19.31
C GLU A 19 27.30 -22.46 19.82
N MET A 20 28.55 -22.01 19.89
CA MET A 20 28.90 -20.65 20.28
C MET A 20 28.50 -19.66 19.17
N ALA A 21 28.70 -20.05 17.91
CA ALA A 21 28.30 -19.25 16.75
C ALA A 21 26.76 -19.06 16.68
N LEU A 22 25.96 -20.07 16.99
CA LEU A 22 24.50 -19.95 17.03
C LEU A 22 24.01 -19.03 18.16
N ARG A 23 24.61 -19.14 19.35
CA ARG A 23 24.28 -18.26 20.49
C ARG A 23 24.69 -16.82 20.23
N LEU A 24 25.90 -16.59 19.71
CA LEU A 24 26.36 -15.27 19.30
C LEU A 24 25.47 -14.67 18.22
N PHE A 25 25.03 -15.50 17.26
CA PHE A 25 24.11 -15.08 16.22
C PHE A 25 22.76 -14.63 16.79
N LEU A 26 22.09 -15.46 17.60
CA LEU A 26 20.81 -15.06 18.22
C LEU A 26 20.95 -13.82 19.11
N LEU A 27 22.08 -13.69 19.81
CA LEU A 27 22.35 -12.61 20.74
C LEU A 27 22.75 -11.30 20.04
N ILE A 28 23.22 -11.36 18.79
CA ILE A 28 23.67 -10.19 18.02
C ILE A 28 22.65 -9.84 16.92
N GLU A 29 22.23 -10.81 16.11
CA GLU A 29 21.39 -10.56 14.95
C GLU A 29 19.97 -10.16 15.36
N VAL A 30 19.38 -10.81 16.37
CA VAL A 30 18.01 -10.48 16.80
C VAL A 30 17.94 -9.04 17.33
N PRO A 31 18.84 -8.57 18.23
CA PRO A 31 18.86 -7.17 18.64
C PRO A 31 19.18 -6.21 17.50
N LEU A 32 20.05 -6.58 16.57
CA LEU A 32 20.43 -5.71 15.46
C LEU A 32 19.29 -5.56 14.43
N ILE A 33 18.52 -6.63 14.19
CA ILE A 33 17.26 -6.60 13.44
C ILE A 33 16.24 -5.71 14.17
N LEU A 34 16.09 -5.85 15.50
CA LEU A 34 15.18 -5.02 16.29
C LEU A 34 15.58 -3.55 16.32
N VAL A 35 16.86 -3.25 16.46
CA VAL A 35 17.41 -1.88 16.42
C VAL A 35 17.30 -1.30 15.02
N PHE A 36 17.58 -2.07 13.96
CA PHE A 36 17.39 -1.62 12.58
C PHE A 36 15.91 -1.34 12.29
N ALA A 37 15.00 -2.20 12.75
CA ALA A 37 13.56 -1.97 12.66
C ALA A 37 13.15 -0.72 13.46
N ALA A 38 13.72 -0.50 14.64
CA ALA A 38 13.45 0.68 15.47
C ALA A 38 14.03 1.98 14.88
N ILE A 39 15.26 1.98 14.36
CA ILE A 39 15.89 3.14 13.71
C ILE A 39 15.13 3.50 12.44
N THR A 40 14.77 2.49 11.64
CA THR A 40 13.87 2.64 10.51
C THR A 40 12.59 3.32 10.99
N PHE A 41 11.88 2.72 11.95
CA PHE A 41 10.63 3.25 12.50
C PHE A 41 10.75 4.72 12.98
N VAL A 42 11.85 5.09 13.64
CA VAL A 42 12.12 6.45 14.14
C VAL A 42 12.46 7.44 13.02
N ARG A 43 13.39 7.11 12.11
CA ARG A 43 13.74 7.94 10.94
C ARG A 43 12.49 8.24 10.12
N PHE A 44 11.65 7.24 9.98
CA PHE A 44 10.41 7.34 9.24
C PHE A 44 9.33 8.15 9.97
N ARG A 45 9.21 8.04 11.31
CA ARG A 45 8.33 8.91 12.10
C ARG A 45 8.66 10.40 11.89
N ASN A 46 9.93 10.70 11.71
CA ASN A 46 10.40 12.06 11.47
C ASN A 46 10.11 12.52 10.03
N LEU A 47 10.31 11.67 9.02
CA LEU A 47 9.89 11.95 7.63
C LEU A 47 8.37 12.14 7.52
N GLY A 48 7.59 11.39 8.29
CA GLY A 48 6.13 11.52 8.37
C GLY A 48 5.64 12.85 8.93
N ARG A 49 6.49 13.57 9.68
CA ARG A 49 6.23 14.94 10.17
C ARG A 49 6.62 16.00 9.15
N SER A 50 7.62 15.73 8.31
CA SER A 50 8.07 16.64 7.24
C SER A 50 7.30 16.45 5.92
N ALA A 51 6.63 15.30 5.73
CA ALA A 51 5.76 15.04 4.58
C ALA A 51 4.37 15.65 4.79
N GLY A 52 4.29 16.98 4.64
CA GLY A 52 3.02 17.68 4.43
C GLY A 52 2.36 17.32 3.09
N PRO A 53 1.11 17.77 2.84
CA PRO A 53 0.23 17.27 1.76
C PRO A 53 0.73 17.45 0.31
N GLY A 54 1.88 18.10 0.08
CA GLY A 54 2.39 18.45 -1.25
C GLY A 54 3.67 17.71 -1.71
N ASN A 55 4.22 16.78 -0.93
CA ASN A 55 5.58 16.26 -1.17
C ASN A 55 5.69 15.11 -2.19
N ALA A 56 4.58 14.68 -2.81
CA ALA A 56 4.59 13.72 -3.92
C ALA A 56 5.40 14.26 -5.11
N ASN A 57 5.29 15.56 -5.39
CA ASN A 57 5.93 16.22 -6.53
C ASN A 57 7.47 16.21 -6.45
N PHE A 58 8.06 16.31 -5.25
CA PHE A 58 9.52 16.32 -5.09
C PHE A 58 10.13 14.93 -5.31
N LEU A 59 9.51 13.91 -4.72
CA LEU A 59 10.00 12.53 -4.84
C LEU A 59 9.73 11.96 -6.24
N ASP A 60 8.66 12.39 -6.91
CA ASP A 60 8.36 11.97 -8.28
C ASP A 60 9.27 12.68 -9.31
N ARG A 61 9.75 13.90 -9.00
CA ARG A 61 10.86 14.55 -9.74
C ARG A 61 12.19 13.83 -9.54
N LEU A 62 12.58 13.49 -8.31
CA LEU A 62 13.77 12.69 -8.02
C LEU A 62 13.75 11.30 -8.70
N LYS A 63 12.56 10.69 -8.81
CA LYS A 63 12.34 9.42 -9.52
C LYS A 63 12.45 9.55 -11.04
N ALA A 64 12.23 10.76 -11.58
CA ALA A 64 12.36 11.06 -13.00
C ALA A 64 13.81 11.37 -13.39
N GLU A 65 14.57 12.00 -12.50
CA GLU A 65 15.96 12.41 -12.75
C GLU A 65 16.97 11.27 -12.62
N GLU A 66 16.79 10.33 -11.67
CA GLU A 66 17.83 9.33 -11.39
C GLU A 66 17.28 7.88 -11.34
N PRO A 67 17.61 6.99 -12.30
CA PRO A 67 17.10 5.63 -12.34
C PRO A 67 17.57 4.77 -11.15
N MET A 68 18.71 5.09 -10.54
CA MET A 68 19.29 4.34 -9.42
C MET A 68 18.60 4.58 -8.06
N VAL A 69 17.93 5.73 -7.84
CA VAL A 69 17.21 6.00 -6.58
C VAL A 69 15.81 5.39 -6.53
N ARG A 70 15.29 4.92 -7.67
CA ARG A 70 13.98 4.27 -7.77
C ARG A 70 13.79 3.08 -6.81
N PRO A 71 14.70 2.07 -6.77
CA PRO A 71 14.56 0.95 -5.84
C PRO A 71 14.61 1.42 -4.39
N ALA A 72 15.60 2.25 -4.05
CA ALA A 72 15.79 2.76 -2.68
C ALA A 72 14.58 3.54 -2.17
N LEU A 73 13.98 4.42 -2.98
CA LEU A 73 12.76 5.14 -2.59
C LEU A 73 11.56 4.20 -2.44
N SER A 74 11.40 3.22 -3.33
CA SER A 74 10.28 2.28 -3.27
C SER A 74 10.32 1.43 -2.01
N GLU A 75 11.52 1.04 -1.60
CA GLU A 75 11.82 0.27 -0.41
C GLU A 75 11.56 1.08 0.86
N ILE A 76 12.09 2.31 0.89
CA ILE A 76 11.83 3.28 1.95
C ILE A 76 10.32 3.49 2.13
N ARG A 77 9.60 3.77 1.04
CA ARG A 77 8.15 3.95 1.08
C ARG A 77 7.47 2.70 1.62
N SER A 78 7.83 1.52 1.13
CA SER A 78 7.22 0.24 1.54
C SER A 78 7.38 0.00 3.04
N MET A 79 8.59 0.18 3.59
CA MET A 79 8.84 0.07 5.02
C MET A 79 8.01 1.07 5.83
N TRP A 80 7.85 2.30 5.36
CA TRP A 80 6.99 3.29 6.02
C TRP A 80 5.53 2.85 6.10
N SER A 81 4.99 2.34 5.01
CA SER A 81 3.61 1.86 5.02
C SER A 81 3.44 0.64 5.89
N LEU A 82 4.44 -0.21 5.99
CA LEU A 82 4.43 -1.30 6.97
C LEU A 82 4.32 -0.74 8.39
N CYS A 83 5.12 0.27 8.74
CA CYS A 83 5.04 0.93 10.05
C CYS A 83 3.66 1.56 10.30
N LEU A 84 3.08 2.23 9.30
CA LEU A 84 1.74 2.83 9.40
C LEU A 84 0.64 1.77 9.54
N ALA A 85 0.76 0.66 8.80
CA ALA A 85 -0.18 -0.45 8.89
C ALA A 85 -0.14 -1.13 10.27
N ILE A 86 1.07 -1.35 10.82
CA ILE A 86 1.27 -1.87 12.18
C ILE A 86 0.67 -0.90 13.21
N ALA A 87 0.91 0.41 13.05
CA ALA A 87 0.30 1.45 13.88
C ALA A 87 -1.20 1.65 13.62
N ARG A 88 -1.82 0.86 12.73
CA ARG A 88 -3.22 0.94 12.30
C ARG A 88 -3.65 2.33 11.81
N ARG A 89 -2.71 3.13 11.31
CA ARG A 89 -2.96 4.47 10.79
C ARG A 89 -3.27 4.42 9.30
N ARG A 90 -4.40 4.99 8.90
CA ARG A 90 -4.76 5.20 7.49
C ARG A 90 -4.46 6.65 7.10
N ARG A 91 -4.00 6.87 5.87
CA ARG A 91 -3.67 8.20 5.32
C ARG A 91 -4.89 8.81 4.65
N VAL A 92 -5.89 9.16 5.45
CA VAL A 92 -7.15 9.75 4.99
C VAL A 92 -7.36 11.07 5.73
N PRO A 93 -7.76 12.15 5.04
CA PRO A 93 -8.07 13.42 5.71
C PRO A 93 -9.17 13.26 6.77
N PRO A 94 -9.14 14.04 7.85
CA PRO A 94 -10.21 14.04 8.84
C PRO A 94 -11.54 14.43 8.17
N GLY A 95 -12.63 13.73 8.52
CA GLY A 95 -13.95 13.96 7.94
C GLY A 95 -14.19 13.27 6.58
N SER A 96 -13.23 12.51 6.04
CA SER A 96 -13.43 11.72 4.82
C SER A 96 -13.77 10.26 5.12
N ALA A 97 -14.63 9.66 4.29
CA ALA A 97 -15.01 8.26 4.39
C ALA A 97 -13.99 7.35 3.65
N PRO A 98 -13.30 6.41 4.35
CA PRO A 98 -12.29 5.55 3.73
C PRO A 98 -12.87 4.25 3.18
N PHE A 99 -12.48 3.90 1.95
CA PHE A 99 -12.89 2.67 1.28
C PHE A 99 -11.66 1.82 0.90
N GLY A 100 -11.50 0.70 1.59
CA GLY A 100 -10.43 -0.25 1.33
C GLY A 100 -10.67 -1.00 0.02
N TYR A 101 -9.59 -1.51 -0.57
CA TYR A 101 -9.61 -2.32 -1.80
C TYR A 101 -8.64 -3.51 -1.70
N THR A 102 -8.30 -3.91 -0.47
CA THR A 102 -7.20 -4.85 -0.21
C THR A 102 -7.63 -6.10 0.56
N ARG A 103 -8.93 -6.34 0.72
CA ARG A 103 -9.44 -7.56 1.34
C ARG A 103 -8.92 -8.79 0.59
N GLY A 104 -8.52 -9.81 1.34
CA GLY A 104 -7.90 -11.03 0.80
C GLY A 104 -6.47 -10.88 0.26
N THR A 105 -5.95 -9.65 0.10
CA THR A 105 -4.64 -9.47 -0.56
C THR A 105 -3.47 -10.08 0.21
N PHE A 106 -3.56 -10.07 1.54
CA PHE A 106 -2.48 -10.48 2.42
C PHE A 106 -2.27 -12.00 2.49
N ALA A 107 -3.17 -12.80 1.90
CA ALA A 107 -2.99 -14.25 1.84
C ALA A 107 -1.76 -14.63 1.01
N MET A 108 -1.61 -14.02 -0.18
CA MET A 108 -0.48 -14.29 -1.07
C MET A 108 0.89 -13.99 -0.42
N PRO A 109 1.17 -12.80 0.13
CA PRO A 109 2.46 -12.53 0.76
C PRO A 109 2.69 -13.39 2.01
N ALA A 110 1.63 -13.82 2.72
CA ALA A 110 1.77 -14.77 3.83
C ALA A 110 2.22 -16.16 3.35
N VAL A 111 1.65 -16.67 2.25
CA VAL A 111 2.08 -17.94 1.63
C VAL A 111 3.52 -17.83 1.13
N MET A 112 3.86 -16.74 0.45
CA MET A 112 5.24 -16.49 -0.02
C MET A 112 6.22 -16.47 1.15
N LEU A 113 5.87 -15.80 2.26
CA LEU A 113 6.68 -15.80 3.46
C LEU A 113 6.88 -17.22 4.02
N ALA A 114 5.81 -18.01 4.12
CA ALA A 114 5.90 -19.39 4.59
C ALA A 114 6.82 -20.23 3.70
N LEU A 115 6.73 -20.07 2.37
CA LEU A 115 7.63 -20.74 1.41
C LEU A 115 9.09 -20.31 1.59
N CYS A 116 9.36 -19.00 1.69
CA CYS A 116 10.71 -18.48 1.92
C CYS A 116 11.29 -18.96 3.26
N LEU A 117 10.48 -19.09 4.31
CA LEU A 117 10.92 -19.64 5.59
C LEU A 117 11.23 -21.14 5.48
N GLY A 118 10.41 -21.91 4.75
CA GLY A 118 10.69 -23.31 4.46
C GLY A 118 11.98 -23.49 3.65
N GLU A 119 12.18 -22.69 2.61
CA GLU A 119 13.43 -22.64 1.83
C GLU A 119 14.63 -22.34 2.73
N LEU A 120 14.50 -21.37 3.63
CA LEU A 120 15.57 -21.01 4.56
C LEU A 120 15.94 -22.17 5.50
N VAL A 121 14.96 -22.96 5.96
CA VAL A 121 15.21 -24.17 6.77
C VAL A 121 16.01 -25.20 5.96
N VAL A 122 15.62 -25.45 4.71
CA VAL A 122 16.33 -26.39 3.83
C VAL A 122 17.76 -25.92 3.55
N VAL A 123 17.92 -24.65 3.19
CA VAL A 123 19.22 -23.99 2.98
C VAL A 123 20.10 -24.13 4.23
N HIS A 124 19.53 -24.00 5.42
CA HIS A 124 20.28 -24.15 6.66
C HIS A 124 20.89 -25.56 6.81
N PHE A 125 20.23 -26.61 6.33
CA PHE A 125 20.77 -27.97 6.36
C PHE A 125 21.77 -28.26 5.23
N ILE A 126 21.53 -27.71 4.04
CA ILE A 126 22.35 -28.01 2.85
C ILE A 126 23.66 -27.21 2.85
N VAL A 127 23.59 -25.92 3.20
CA VAL A 127 24.74 -25.01 3.07
C VAL A 127 25.67 -25.21 4.26
N PRO A 128 26.92 -25.67 4.09
CA PRO A 128 27.83 -25.86 5.23
C PRO A 128 28.42 -24.54 5.75
N TRP A 129 28.49 -23.51 4.89
CA TRP A 129 29.09 -22.24 5.24
C TRP A 129 28.15 -21.34 6.05
N GLN A 130 28.47 -21.16 7.33
CA GLN A 130 27.71 -20.30 8.25
C GLN A 130 27.52 -18.87 7.70
N TRP A 131 28.55 -18.31 7.08
CA TRP A 131 28.50 -16.97 6.50
C TRP A 131 27.42 -16.84 5.43
N LEU A 132 27.27 -17.87 4.59
CA LEU A 132 26.30 -17.89 3.51
C LEU A 132 24.88 -18.05 4.07
N ARG A 133 24.70 -18.85 5.13
CA ARG A 133 23.41 -18.95 5.85
C ARG A 133 22.95 -17.60 6.40
N ILE A 134 23.85 -16.81 6.97
CA ILE A 134 23.54 -15.48 7.51
C ILE A 134 23.13 -14.52 6.39
N VAL A 135 23.90 -14.47 5.30
CA VAL A 135 23.58 -13.62 4.15
C VAL A 135 22.20 -13.96 3.58
N LEU A 136 21.89 -15.26 3.44
CA LEU A 136 20.61 -15.73 2.93
C LEU A 136 19.46 -15.36 3.88
N LEU A 137 19.63 -15.53 5.19
CA LEU A 137 18.63 -15.11 6.17
C LEU A 137 18.36 -13.60 6.12
N VAL A 138 19.42 -12.78 6.06
CA VAL A 138 19.27 -11.32 5.93
C VAL A 138 18.49 -10.97 4.66
N LEU A 139 18.81 -11.61 3.53
CA LEU A 139 18.14 -11.40 2.27
C LEU A 139 16.65 -11.82 2.33
N THR A 140 16.35 -12.94 2.99
CA THR A 140 14.98 -13.41 3.21
C THR A 140 14.17 -12.44 4.07
N VAL A 141 14.71 -11.99 5.20
CA VAL A 141 14.04 -11.02 6.08
C VAL A 141 13.82 -9.69 5.34
N TRP A 142 14.82 -9.23 4.60
CA TRP A 142 14.74 -8.02 3.81
C TRP A 142 13.65 -8.10 2.73
N GLY A 143 13.64 -9.18 1.95
CA GLY A 143 12.62 -9.46 0.94
C GLY A 143 11.22 -9.55 1.55
N ALA A 144 11.07 -10.20 2.70
CA ALA A 144 9.82 -10.26 3.43
C ALA A 144 9.32 -8.86 3.81
N LEU A 145 10.15 -8.05 4.46
CA LEU A 145 9.79 -6.68 4.85
C LEU A 145 9.38 -5.84 3.63
N PHE A 146 10.08 -5.99 2.51
CA PHE A 146 9.77 -5.30 1.27
C PHE A 146 8.39 -5.72 0.71
N ILE A 147 8.13 -7.01 0.60
CA ILE A 147 6.84 -7.56 0.12
C ILE A 147 5.70 -7.08 1.02
N PHE A 148 5.83 -7.24 2.34
CA PHE A 148 4.79 -6.80 3.28
C PHE A 148 4.59 -5.29 3.25
N GLY A 149 5.66 -4.50 3.12
CA GLY A 149 5.59 -3.06 2.99
C GLY A 149 4.85 -2.61 1.73
N PHE A 150 5.07 -3.29 0.60
CA PHE A 150 4.35 -3.04 -0.63
C PHE A 150 2.84 -3.25 -0.48
N PHE A 151 2.42 -4.37 0.13
CA PHE A 151 0.99 -4.62 0.39
C PHE A 151 0.41 -3.71 1.47
N ALA A 152 1.18 -3.38 2.50
CA ALA A 152 0.80 -2.43 3.53
C ALA A 152 0.52 -1.04 2.94
N ALA A 153 1.25 -0.63 1.90
CA ALA A 153 1.02 0.64 1.21
C ALA A 153 -0.39 0.77 0.67
N ARG A 154 -0.90 -0.30 0.05
CA ARG A 154 -2.25 -0.35 -0.50
C ARG A 154 -3.30 -0.28 0.61
N ARG A 155 -3.04 -0.92 1.76
CA ARG A 155 -3.93 -0.89 2.94
C ARG A 155 -4.00 0.48 3.63
N VAL A 156 -2.85 1.17 3.71
CA VAL A 156 -2.73 2.46 4.41
C VAL A 156 -3.29 3.62 3.58
N HIS A 157 -3.34 3.47 2.26
CA HIS A 157 -3.82 4.48 1.34
C HIS A 157 -5.11 4.00 0.64
N PRO A 158 -6.23 3.87 1.38
CA PRO A 158 -7.50 3.49 0.78
C PRO A 158 -7.99 4.59 -0.19
N HIS A 159 -8.98 4.24 -1.01
CA HIS A 159 -9.80 5.26 -1.65
C HIS A 159 -10.54 6.05 -0.58
N PHE A 160 -10.91 7.29 -0.86
CA PHE A 160 -11.72 8.05 0.08
C PHE A 160 -12.64 9.03 -0.62
N VAL A 161 -13.76 9.29 0.04
CA VAL A 161 -14.71 10.31 -0.36
C VAL A 161 -14.61 11.45 0.65
N SER A 162 -14.25 12.63 0.16
CA SER A 162 -14.27 13.89 0.91
C SER A 162 -15.59 14.63 0.64
N THR A 163 -15.84 15.74 1.34
CA THR A 163 -16.98 16.61 1.08
C THR A 163 -17.00 17.08 -0.38
N GLY A 164 -17.83 16.43 -1.21
CA GLY A 164 -18.02 16.78 -2.62
C GLY A 164 -16.99 16.24 -3.60
N ALA A 165 -16.05 15.37 -3.18
CA ALA A 165 -15.02 14.82 -4.08
C ALA A 165 -14.68 13.36 -3.79
N LEU A 166 -14.54 12.58 -4.86
CA LEU A 166 -14.03 11.21 -4.84
C LEU A 166 -12.53 11.22 -5.19
N HIS A 167 -11.73 10.53 -4.38
CA HIS A 167 -10.31 10.33 -4.60
C HIS A 167 -9.98 8.85 -4.70
N LEU A 168 -9.57 8.43 -5.89
CA LEU A 168 -9.12 7.07 -6.17
C LEU A 168 -7.60 6.99 -6.09
N ARG A 169 -7.12 6.01 -5.34
CA ARG A 169 -5.70 5.83 -5.01
C ARG A 169 -5.23 4.42 -5.29
N TRP A 170 -3.98 4.28 -5.69
CA TRP A 170 -3.33 2.99 -5.83
C TRP A 170 -1.99 3.00 -5.09
N GLY A 171 -2.02 2.56 -3.83
CA GLY A 171 -0.90 2.73 -2.91
C GLY A 171 -0.62 4.22 -2.70
N TYR A 172 0.63 4.64 -2.85
CA TYR A 172 1.01 6.05 -2.70
C TYR A 172 0.51 6.95 -3.82
N LYS A 173 0.04 6.39 -4.93
CA LYS A 173 -0.33 7.15 -6.13
C LYS A 173 -1.77 7.61 -6.02
N ASN A 174 -2.02 8.91 -6.17
CA ASN A 174 -3.36 9.42 -6.43
C ASN A 174 -3.65 9.25 -7.91
N VAL A 175 -4.60 8.37 -8.25
CA VAL A 175 -4.85 7.98 -9.64
C VAL A 175 -5.84 8.94 -10.29
N LEU A 176 -6.94 9.23 -9.60
CA LEU A 176 -8.01 10.07 -10.12
C LEU A 176 -8.65 10.85 -8.99
N THR A 177 -8.99 12.10 -9.24
CA THR A 177 -9.78 12.92 -8.32
C THR A 177 -10.87 13.61 -9.10
N THR A 178 -12.12 13.43 -8.69
CA THR A 178 -13.27 14.00 -9.38
C THR A 178 -14.30 14.52 -8.38
N PRO A 179 -14.96 15.66 -8.67
CA PRO A 179 -16.12 16.09 -7.90
C PRO A 179 -17.22 15.03 -7.95
N THR A 180 -17.96 14.85 -6.86
CA THR A 180 -19.11 13.92 -6.84
C THR A 180 -20.20 14.35 -7.81
N SER A 181 -20.31 15.64 -8.13
CA SER A 181 -21.23 16.18 -9.14
C SER A 181 -20.90 15.74 -10.58
N ASN A 182 -19.68 15.29 -10.84
CA ASN A 182 -19.28 14.77 -12.16
C ASN A 182 -19.53 13.26 -12.29
N ILE A 183 -20.06 12.61 -11.25
CA ILE A 183 -20.37 11.18 -11.27
C ILE A 183 -21.76 11.01 -11.86
N LEU A 184 -21.84 10.38 -13.03
CA LEU A 184 -23.09 10.10 -13.73
C LEU A 184 -23.81 8.89 -13.11
N SER A 185 -23.05 7.83 -12.82
CA SER A 185 -23.57 6.64 -12.16
C SER A 185 -22.48 5.89 -11.40
N VAL A 186 -22.88 5.21 -10.33
CA VAL A 186 -22.07 4.24 -9.60
C VAL A 186 -22.92 2.99 -9.42
N GLU A 187 -22.46 1.87 -9.94
CA GLU A 187 -23.20 0.61 -9.90
C GLU A 187 -22.29 -0.55 -9.49
N PRO A 188 -22.81 -1.52 -8.71
CA PRO A 188 -22.15 -2.80 -8.55
C PRO A 188 -21.97 -3.47 -9.91
N HIS A 189 -20.74 -3.78 -10.28
CA HIS A 189 -20.42 -4.43 -11.54
C HIS A 189 -19.20 -5.32 -11.40
N ALA A 190 -19.42 -6.63 -11.49
CA ALA A 190 -18.34 -7.61 -11.45
C ALA A 190 -17.68 -7.72 -12.83
N ASN A 191 -16.36 -7.51 -12.89
CA ASN A 191 -15.57 -7.74 -14.10
C ASN A 191 -14.22 -8.36 -13.71
N HIS A 192 -13.84 -9.41 -14.45
CA HIS A 192 -12.68 -10.27 -14.18
C HIS A 192 -11.64 -10.30 -15.30
N THR A 193 -11.72 -9.38 -16.27
CA THR A 193 -10.91 -9.43 -17.49
C THR A 193 -9.43 -9.13 -17.25
N HIS A 194 -9.11 -8.19 -16.34
CA HIS A 194 -7.73 -7.72 -16.16
C HIS A 194 -7.15 -8.08 -14.80
N ALA A 195 -5.97 -8.71 -14.81
CA ALA A 195 -5.24 -9.10 -13.61
C ALA A 195 -4.46 -7.96 -12.95
N HIS A 196 -4.11 -6.96 -13.74
CA HIS A 196 -3.35 -5.78 -13.32
C HIS A 196 -4.10 -4.52 -13.71
N PRO A 197 -3.80 -3.37 -13.07
CA PRO A 197 -4.37 -2.12 -13.50
C PRO A 197 -4.12 -1.88 -14.98
N PHE A 198 -5.15 -1.39 -15.65
CA PHE A 198 -5.18 -1.27 -17.10
C PHE A 198 -5.85 0.04 -17.49
N ALA A 199 -5.41 0.63 -18.59
CA ALA A 199 -5.98 1.85 -19.13
C ALA A 199 -6.00 1.73 -20.65
N GLU A 200 -7.19 1.87 -21.23
CA GLU A 200 -7.40 1.81 -22.67
C GLU A 200 -8.52 2.78 -23.06
N GLY A 201 -8.30 3.55 -24.12
CA GLY A 201 -9.23 4.57 -24.58
C GLY A 201 -9.56 5.58 -23.47
N SER A 202 -10.75 5.48 -22.89
CA SER A 202 -11.21 6.29 -21.76
C SER A 202 -11.62 5.47 -20.53
N GLN A 203 -11.33 4.16 -20.53
CA GLN A 203 -11.63 3.26 -19.42
C GLN A 203 -10.40 3.06 -18.54
N LEU A 204 -10.57 3.26 -17.25
CA LEU A 204 -9.57 3.01 -16.22
C LEU A 204 -9.97 1.79 -15.38
N VAL A 205 -9.09 0.80 -15.28
CA VAL A 205 -9.33 -0.40 -14.48
C VAL A 205 -8.37 -0.44 -13.29
N LEU A 206 -8.92 -0.40 -12.08
CA LEU A 206 -8.25 -0.57 -10.79
C LEU A 206 -8.64 -1.91 -10.18
N THR A 207 -8.16 -2.98 -10.80
CA THR A 207 -8.45 -4.37 -10.42
C THR A 207 -7.73 -4.79 -9.15
N GLN A 208 -8.26 -5.82 -8.49
CA GLN A 208 -7.61 -6.55 -7.42
C GLN A 208 -7.63 -8.04 -7.74
N PHE A 209 -6.45 -8.62 -8.04
CA PHE A 209 -6.30 -10.04 -8.40
C PHE A 209 -7.36 -10.55 -9.40
N GLN A 210 -7.51 -9.87 -10.56
CA GLN A 210 -8.53 -10.19 -11.58
C GLN A 210 -9.98 -9.96 -11.14
N SER A 211 -10.24 -9.02 -10.25
CA SER A 211 -11.61 -8.65 -9.91
C SER A 211 -11.76 -7.15 -9.75
N THR A 212 -12.83 -6.64 -10.35
CA THR A 212 -13.47 -5.37 -10.04
C THR A 212 -14.93 -5.67 -9.68
N ASN A 213 -15.52 -4.86 -8.82
CA ASN A 213 -16.89 -5.06 -8.34
C ASN A 213 -17.74 -3.79 -8.38
N VAL A 214 -17.17 -2.64 -8.77
CA VAL A 214 -17.87 -1.38 -8.93
C VAL A 214 -17.48 -0.74 -10.27
N ARG A 215 -18.48 -0.21 -10.97
CA ARG A 215 -18.30 0.66 -12.12
C ARG A 215 -18.74 2.08 -11.77
N ILE A 216 -17.92 3.05 -12.16
CA ILE A 216 -18.22 4.48 -12.10
C ILE A 216 -18.23 5.02 -13.52
N ARG A 217 -19.29 5.73 -13.90
CA ARG A 217 -19.32 6.54 -15.13
C ARG A 217 -19.28 8.01 -14.77
N LEU A 218 -18.45 8.75 -15.50
CA LEU A 218 -18.21 10.18 -15.30
C LEU A 218 -18.92 10.96 -16.41
N ALA A 219 -19.51 12.11 -16.05
CA ALA A 219 -20.22 12.97 -16.99
C ALA A 219 -19.24 13.66 -17.97
N ALA A 220 -18.11 14.14 -17.45
CA ALA A 220 -16.99 14.66 -18.23
C ALA A 220 -15.72 13.85 -17.99
N PRO A 221 -14.86 13.63 -19.01
CA PRO A 221 -13.58 12.93 -18.86
C PRO A 221 -12.65 13.64 -17.88
N VAL A 222 -12.10 12.90 -16.91
CA VAL A 222 -11.26 13.43 -15.83
C VAL A 222 -9.80 12.99 -16.04
N PRO A 223 -8.81 13.90 -15.89
CA PRO A 223 -7.41 13.51 -15.91
C PRO A 223 -7.11 12.42 -14.89
N ALA A 224 -6.48 11.35 -15.36
CA ALA A 224 -6.12 10.23 -14.51
C ALA A 224 -4.69 9.78 -14.78
N ASP A 225 -4.01 9.32 -13.74
CA ASP A 225 -2.65 8.83 -13.81
C ASP A 225 -2.62 7.32 -13.52
N PRO A 226 -2.98 6.47 -14.51
CA PRO A 226 -3.12 5.03 -14.33
C PRO A 226 -1.83 4.40 -13.77
N PRO A 227 -1.91 3.47 -12.81
CA PRO A 227 -0.74 2.79 -12.26
C PRO A 227 -0.28 1.64 -13.18
N VAL A 228 -0.01 1.96 -14.45
CA VAL A 228 0.44 1.02 -15.50
C VAL A 228 1.96 1.06 -15.70
N ALA A 229 2.49 0.05 -16.38
CA ALA A 229 3.90 0.04 -16.78
C ALA A 229 4.19 1.21 -17.74
N LYS A 230 5.44 1.71 -17.75
CA LYS A 230 5.83 2.88 -18.56
C LYS A 230 5.56 2.69 -20.06
N LYS A 231 5.67 1.46 -20.56
CA LYS A 231 5.39 1.10 -21.97
C LYS A 231 3.92 1.23 -22.35
N ASP A 232 3.02 1.10 -21.38
CA ASP A 232 1.57 1.14 -21.56
C ASP A 232 0.98 2.48 -21.07
N ALA A 233 1.85 3.43 -20.69
CA ALA A 233 1.44 4.71 -20.15
C ALA A 233 0.96 5.65 -21.28
N ILE A 234 -0.27 6.11 -21.16
CA ILE A 234 -0.89 7.05 -22.10
C ILE A 234 -0.70 8.47 -21.56
N ALA A 235 0.01 9.31 -22.30
CA ALA A 235 0.23 10.71 -21.91
C ALA A 235 -1.09 11.50 -21.93
N GLY A 236 -1.38 12.23 -20.84
CA GLY A 236 -2.60 13.06 -20.74
C GLY A 236 -3.91 12.25 -20.69
N PHE A 237 -3.85 10.99 -20.28
CA PHE A 237 -5.00 10.10 -20.20
C PHE A 237 -6.15 10.72 -19.38
N LYS A 238 -7.37 10.61 -19.94
CA LYS A 238 -8.60 11.04 -19.30
C LYS A 238 -9.56 9.86 -19.20
N ALA A 239 -10.02 9.58 -18.00
CA ALA A 239 -10.99 8.53 -17.75
C ALA A 239 -12.41 9.09 -17.81
N SER A 240 -13.28 8.40 -18.55
CA SER A 240 -14.74 8.60 -18.55
C SER A 240 -15.44 7.47 -17.82
N GLU A 241 -14.83 6.29 -17.76
CA GLU A 241 -15.32 5.13 -17.04
C GLU A 241 -14.22 4.56 -16.14
N VAL A 242 -14.59 4.18 -14.92
CA VAL A 242 -13.68 3.57 -13.96
C VAL A 242 -14.27 2.26 -13.44
N LEU A 243 -13.56 1.17 -13.64
CA LEU A 243 -13.83 -0.12 -13.03
C LEU A 243 -12.88 -0.29 -11.85
N LEU A 244 -13.38 -0.57 -10.66
CA LEU A 244 -12.53 -0.74 -9.49
C LEU A 244 -13.03 -1.82 -8.54
N TYR A 245 -12.15 -2.27 -7.67
CA TYR A 245 -12.48 -3.14 -6.55
C TYR A 245 -12.60 -2.34 -5.25
N VAL A 246 -13.66 -2.57 -4.48
CA VAL A 246 -13.85 -2.04 -3.13
C VAL A 246 -14.22 -3.16 -2.17
N ASP A 247 -13.71 -3.11 -0.94
CA ASP A 247 -13.98 -4.14 0.10
C ASP A 247 -15.45 -4.20 0.52
N ASP A 248 -16.18 -3.07 0.40
CA ASP A 248 -17.60 -2.89 0.69
C ASP A 248 -18.24 -2.06 -0.44
N PRO A 249 -18.77 -2.71 -1.50
CA PRO A 249 -19.32 -2.01 -2.66
C PRO A 249 -20.61 -1.26 -2.32
N ASP A 250 -21.45 -1.79 -1.42
CA ASP A 250 -22.74 -1.18 -1.08
C ASP A 250 -22.54 0.13 -0.31
N ALA A 251 -21.65 0.13 0.69
CA ALA A 251 -21.30 1.35 1.41
C ALA A 251 -20.68 2.41 0.49
N PHE A 252 -19.88 1.98 -0.50
CA PHE A 252 -19.25 2.87 -1.46
C PHE A 252 -20.26 3.51 -2.42
N VAL A 253 -21.18 2.73 -2.97
CA VAL A 253 -22.28 3.22 -3.81
C VAL A 253 -23.15 4.20 -3.03
N ASN A 254 -23.52 3.87 -1.78
CA ASN A 254 -24.34 4.74 -0.94
C ASN A 254 -23.68 6.07 -0.61
N ALA A 255 -22.35 6.09 -0.44
CA ALA A 255 -21.60 7.32 -0.16
C ALA A 255 -21.46 8.25 -1.37
N LEU A 256 -21.60 7.72 -2.59
CA LEU A 256 -21.47 8.46 -3.84
C LEU A 256 -22.81 8.77 -4.51
N THR A 257 -23.85 8.00 -4.18
CA THR A 257 -25.21 8.31 -4.60
C THR A 257 -25.65 9.55 -3.83
N PRO A 258 -26.04 10.64 -4.52
CA PRO A 258 -26.56 11.81 -3.86
C PRO A 258 -27.71 11.38 -2.94
N HIS A 259 -27.55 11.58 -1.63
CA HIS A 259 -28.72 11.64 -0.77
C HIS A 259 -29.51 12.84 -1.25
N GLY A 260 -30.56 12.58 -2.04
CA GLY A 260 -31.59 13.56 -2.30
C GLY A 260 -31.97 14.19 -0.97
N ALA A 261 -32.06 15.51 -0.95
CA ALA A 261 -32.46 16.32 0.19
C ALA A 261 -33.42 15.57 1.13
N HIS A 262 -33.01 15.38 2.39
CA HIS A 262 -33.99 15.27 3.47
C HIS A 262 -34.66 16.65 3.61
N GLY A 263 -35.57 16.94 2.70
CA GLY A 263 -36.62 17.93 2.90
C GLY A 263 -37.74 17.24 3.68
N THR A 264 -37.86 17.57 4.95
CA THR A 264 -39.16 17.64 5.64
C THR A 264 -39.06 18.75 6.67
N GLY A 265 -39.16 19.98 6.17
CA GLY A 265 -39.99 20.95 6.86
C GLY A 265 -41.41 20.42 6.77
N SER A 266 -41.91 19.87 7.88
CA SER A 266 -43.32 19.82 8.17
C SER A 266 -43.51 20.55 9.49
N ASP A 267 -43.89 21.82 9.36
CA ASP A 267 -44.86 22.45 10.25
C ASP A 267 -45.91 21.41 10.68
N GLN A 268 -46.07 21.20 11.99
CA GLN A 268 -47.37 21.11 12.67
C GLN A 268 -47.20 20.78 14.16
N LYS A 269 -47.30 21.78 15.04
CA LYS A 269 -48.29 21.75 16.13
C LYS A 269 -48.45 23.12 16.79
N ALA A 270 -49.40 23.90 16.26
CA ALA A 270 -50.17 24.82 17.08
C ALA A 270 -50.77 24.03 18.24
N ARG A 271 -50.46 24.43 19.47
CA ARG A 271 -51.19 24.03 20.68
C ARG A 271 -52.30 25.06 20.89
N PRO A 272 -53.57 24.68 21.05
CA PRO A 272 -54.55 25.57 21.67
C PRO A 272 -54.20 25.69 23.16
N ALA A 273 -54.08 26.94 23.63
CA ALA A 273 -54.06 27.24 25.05
C ALA A 273 -55.49 27.05 25.58
N TYR A 274 -55.65 26.14 26.54
CA TYR A 274 -56.73 26.17 27.50
C TYR A 274 -56.05 26.40 28.85
N ASP A 275 -56.28 27.60 29.38
CA ASP A 275 -56.30 28.05 30.78
C ASP A 275 -56.02 29.56 30.84
#